data_AF-A0A430AMH6-F1
#
_entry.id   AF-A0A430AMH6-F1
#
_cell.length_a   1.000
_cell.length_b   1.000
_cell.length_c   1.000
_cell.angle_alpha   90.00
_cell.angle_beta   90.00
_cell.angle_gamma   90.00
#
_symmetry.space_group_name_H-M   'P 1'
#
loop_
_entity.id
_entity.type
_entity.pdbx_description
1 polymer ?
#
loop_
_entity_poly.entity_id
_entity_poly.type
_entity_poly.pdbx_seq_one_letter_code
_entity_poly.pdbx_strand_id
1 'polypeptide(L)'
;MMKSSKYNYIAPINEELDMLYNVFTGYSIVVDHEKMCDLKELKKLDNEEIESLYSMGILIDDDVDEIENLKKINYQSVNSNKEMTLVIQTTSGCNFACPYCYQSHERLERI
;
A
#
# COMPACT_ATOMS: atom_id res chain seq x y z
N MET A 1 -23.77 -0.40 -9.18
CA MET A 1 -23.72 0.81 -8.34
C MET A 1 -22.37 0.79 -7.65
N MET A 2 -21.73 1.96 -7.49
CA MET A 2 -20.34 2.09 -7.07
C MET A 2 -20.23 3.02 -5.86
N LYS A 3 -19.24 2.76 -5.00
CA LYS A 3 -18.84 3.63 -3.88
C LYS A 3 -17.36 3.96 -3.94
N SER A 4 -16.98 5.00 -3.20
CA SER A 4 -15.58 5.29 -2.91
C SER A 4 -15.01 4.23 -1.96
N SER A 5 -13.82 3.72 -2.26
CA SER A 5 -13.09 2.79 -1.39
C SER A 5 -12.79 3.43 -0.02
N LYS A 6 -12.90 2.65 1.06
CA LYS A 6 -12.50 3.07 2.41
C LYS A 6 -10.99 3.25 2.55
N TYR A 7 -10.22 2.72 1.61
CA TYR A 7 -8.75 2.80 1.57
C TYR A 7 -8.24 4.02 0.80
N ASN A 8 -9.13 4.89 0.33
CA ASN A 8 -8.77 6.17 -0.24
C ASN A 8 -8.32 7.15 0.84
N TYR A 9 -7.15 7.74 0.65
CA TYR A 9 -6.58 8.79 1.48
C TYR A 9 -6.33 10.03 0.62
N ILE A 10 -6.69 11.21 1.15
CA ILE A 10 -6.49 12.49 0.47
C ILE A 10 -5.43 13.27 1.23
N ALA A 11 -4.41 13.73 0.51
CA ALA A 11 -3.34 14.55 1.06
C ALA A 11 -3.15 15.82 0.20
N PRO A 12 -3.23 17.03 0.78
CA PRO A 12 -2.99 18.25 0.02
C PRO A 12 -1.52 18.34 -0.40
N ILE A 13 -1.29 18.70 -1.66
CA ILE A 13 0.05 18.99 -2.19
C ILE A 13 0.34 20.49 -2.04
N ASN A 14 -0.63 21.33 -2.42
CA ASN A 14 -0.59 22.78 -2.28
C ASN A 14 -2.04 23.33 -2.23
N GLU A 15 -2.23 24.65 -2.37
CA GLU A 15 -3.56 25.29 -2.29
C GLU A 15 -4.50 24.91 -3.44
N GLU A 16 -3.98 24.41 -4.56
CA GLU A 16 -4.73 24.11 -5.78
C GLU A 16 -4.88 22.62 -6.06
N LEU A 17 -3.99 21.78 -5.51
CA LEU A 17 -3.87 20.36 -5.85
C LEU A 17 -3.90 19.46 -4.63
N ASP A 18 -4.69 18.40 -4.74
CA ASP A 18 -4.74 17.28 -3.80
C ASP A 18 -4.22 16.00 -4.45
N MET A 19 -3.57 15.14 -3.65
CA MET A 19 -3.27 13.77 -4.00
C MET A 19 -4.36 12.86 -3.43
N LEU A 20 -4.93 12.01 -4.28
CA LEU A 20 -5.77 10.89 -3.88
C LEU A 20 -4.97 9.60 -4.02
N TYR A 21 -4.76 8.91 -2.92
CA TYR A 21 -3.97 7.69 -2.83
C TYR A 21 -4.81 6.55 -2.27
N ASN A 22 -4.89 5.43 -2.98
CA ASN A 22 -5.51 4.22 -2.46
C ASN A 22 -4.46 3.34 -1.80
N VAL A 23 -4.52 3.19 -0.47
CA VAL A 23 -3.49 2.47 0.30
C VAL A 23 -3.51 0.95 0.05
N PHE A 24 -4.62 0.41 -0.47
CA PHE A 24 -4.77 -1.02 -0.71
C PHE A 24 -4.21 -1.44 -2.07
N THR A 25 -4.47 -0.67 -3.12
CA THR A 25 -3.96 -0.94 -4.48
C THR A 25 -2.62 -0.27 -4.77
N GLY A 26 -2.27 0.79 -4.03
CA GLY A 26 -1.05 1.57 -4.23
C GLY A 26 -1.13 2.60 -5.36
N TYR A 27 -2.29 2.76 -6.02
CA TYR A 27 -2.48 3.79 -7.04
C TYR A 27 -2.62 5.18 -6.42
N SER A 28 -2.03 6.19 -7.08
CA SER A 28 -2.19 7.60 -6.75
C SER A 28 -2.56 8.43 -7.97
N ILE A 29 -3.39 9.44 -7.76
CA ILE A 29 -3.71 10.47 -8.74
C ILE A 29 -3.59 11.85 -8.11
N VAL A 30 -3.24 12.85 -8.93
CA VAL A 30 -3.28 14.26 -8.54
C VAL A 30 -4.51 14.88 -9.16
N VAL A 31 -5.24 15.65 -8.38
CA VAL A 31 -6.50 16.25 -8.81
C VAL A 31 -6.62 17.66 -8.27
N ASP A 32 -7.26 18.53 -9.04
CA ASP A 32 -7.57 19.88 -8.60
C ASP A 32 -8.43 19.84 -7.33
N HIS A 33 -8.12 20.70 -6.37
CA HIS A 33 -8.83 20.80 -5.09
C HIS A 33 -10.34 21.04 -5.31
N GLU A 34 -10.70 21.82 -6.33
CA GLU A 34 -12.10 22.08 -6.68
C GLU A 34 -12.84 20.81 -7.14
N LYS A 35 -12.14 19.87 -7.80
CA LYS A 35 -12.71 18.62 -8.31
C LYS A 35 -12.80 17.52 -7.25
N MET A 36 -12.15 17.69 -6.09
CA MET A 36 -12.23 16.72 -5.00
C MET A 36 -13.65 16.51 -4.48
N CYS A 37 -14.46 17.57 -4.45
CA CYS A 37 -15.86 17.46 -4.03
C CYS A 37 -16.69 16.61 -4.99
N ASP A 38 -16.51 16.82 -6.30
CA ASP A 38 -17.20 16.05 -7.34
C ASP A 38 -16.80 14.56 -7.26
N LEU A 39 -15.52 14.25 -7.02
CA LEU A 39 -15.02 12.88 -6.77
C LEU A 39 -15.60 12.23 -5.50
N LYS A 40 -15.67 12.96 -4.38
CA LYS A 40 -16.22 12.43 -3.12
C LYS A 40 -17.70 12.07 -3.24
N GLU A 41 -18.45 12.88 -3.98
CA GLU A 41 -19.88 12.69 -4.18
C GLU A 41 -20.22 11.83 -5.40
N LEU A 42 -19.20 11.39 -6.16
CA LEU A 42 -19.35 10.67 -7.43
C LEU A 42 -20.26 11.41 -8.43
N LYS A 43 -20.18 12.74 -8.43
CA LYS A 43 -20.99 13.61 -9.28
C LYS A 43 -20.17 14.12 -10.45
N LYS A 44 -20.81 14.27 -11.60
CA LYS A 44 -20.26 14.88 -12.83
C LYS A 44 -19.00 14.19 -13.39
N LEU A 45 -18.75 12.93 -13.03
CA LEU A 45 -17.71 12.13 -13.67
C LEU A 45 -18.24 11.56 -14.98
N ASP A 46 -17.43 11.60 -16.03
CA ASP A 46 -17.75 10.89 -17.26
C ASP A 46 -17.43 9.39 -17.16
N ASN A 47 -17.84 8.61 -18.17
CA ASN A 47 -17.65 7.16 -18.14
C ASN A 47 -16.17 6.76 -18.20
N GLU A 48 -15.31 7.53 -18.88
CA GLU A 48 -13.89 7.21 -18.98
C GLU A 48 -13.18 7.47 -17.65
N GLU A 49 -13.53 8.55 -16.96
CA GLU A 49 -13.08 8.86 -15.61
C GLU A 49 -13.52 7.76 -14.63
N ILE A 50 -14.78 7.34 -14.67
CA ILE A 50 -15.30 6.27 -13.79
C ILE A 50 -14.54 4.96 -14.01
N GLU A 51 -14.37 4.52 -15.26
CA GLU A 51 -13.64 3.30 -15.58
C GLU A 51 -12.17 3.38 -15.13
N SER A 52 -11.53 4.53 -15.31
CA SER A 52 -10.17 4.78 -14.84
C SER A 52 -10.08 4.64 -13.32
N LEU A 53 -10.96 5.33 -12.56
CA LEU A 53 -10.97 5.29 -11.10
C LEU A 53 -11.33 3.91 -10.55
N TYR A 54 -12.21 3.17 -11.23
CA TYR A 54 -12.55 1.79 -10.89
C TYR A 54 -11.36 0.86 -11.09
N SER A 55 -10.64 0.99 -12.22
CA SER A 55 -9.43 0.19 -12.48
C SER A 55 -8.30 0.44 -11.47
N MET A 56 -8.25 1.64 -10.89
CA MET A 56 -7.29 2.02 -9.84
C MET A 56 -7.71 1.56 -8.43
N GLY A 57 -8.93 1.04 -8.27
CA GLY A 57 -9.52 0.69 -6.97
C GLY A 57 -9.93 1.89 -6.13
N ILE A 58 -9.95 3.09 -6.72
CA ILE A 58 -10.48 4.30 -6.08
C ILE A 58 -12.00 4.18 -5.94
N LEU A 59 -12.66 3.67 -6.97
CA LEU A 59 -14.05 3.25 -6.93
C LEU A 59 -14.14 1.72 -6.88
N ILE A 60 -15.14 1.23 -6.16
CA ILE A 60 -15.43 -0.19 -6.01
C ILE A 60 -16.94 -0.41 -6.02
N ASP A 61 -17.37 -1.66 -6.22
CA ASP A 61 -18.79 -1.99 -6.14
C ASP A 61 -19.33 -1.87 -4.71
N ASP A 62 -20.61 -1.50 -4.60
CA ASP A 62 -21.26 -1.27 -3.31
C ASP A 62 -21.31 -2.51 -2.42
N ASP A 63 -21.43 -3.69 -3.03
CA ASP A 63 -21.53 -5.00 -2.37
C ASP A 63 -20.18 -5.55 -1.90
N VAL A 64 -19.06 -4.92 -2.28
CA VAL A 64 -17.73 -5.32 -1.84
C VAL A 64 -17.52 -4.98 -0.36
N ASP A 65 -17.27 -6.00 0.45
CA ASP A 65 -16.75 -5.86 1.82
C ASP A 65 -15.22 -5.87 1.81
N GLU A 66 -14.66 -4.66 1.77
CA GLU A 66 -13.21 -4.41 1.77
C GLU A 66 -12.49 -5.05 2.97
N ILE A 67 -13.10 -5.02 4.16
CA ILE A 67 -12.46 -5.52 5.38
C ILE A 67 -12.41 -7.05 5.36
N GLU A 68 -13.49 -7.68 4.89
CA GLU A 68 -13.54 -9.14 4.75
C GLU A 68 -12.54 -9.63 3.69
N ASN A 69 -12.41 -8.92 2.57
CA ASN A 69 -11.38 -9.20 1.57
C ASN A 69 -9.97 -9.13 2.16
N LEU A 70 -9.67 -8.08 2.93
CA LEU A 70 -8.36 -7.94 3.58
C LEU A 70 -8.08 -9.07 4.59
N LYS A 71 -9.07 -9.45 5.40
CA LYS A 71 -8.96 -10.60 6.31
C LYS A 71 -8.68 -11.89 5.56
N LYS A 72 -9.37 -12.12 4.44
CA LYS A 72 -9.17 -13.31 3.61
C LYS A 72 -7.75 -13.38 3.05
N ILE A 73 -7.23 -12.26 2.52
CA ILE A 73 -5.85 -12.16 2.04
C ILE A 73 -4.86 -12.46 3.17
N ASN A 74 -5.04 -11.84 4.33
CA ASN A 74 -4.18 -12.06 5.50
C ASN A 74 -4.20 -13.54 5.95
N TYR A 75 -5.39 -14.14 6.07
CA TYR A 75 -5.55 -15.53 6.45
C TYR A 75 -4.88 -16.48 5.45
N GLN A 76 -5.02 -16.21 4.15
CA GLN A 76 -4.34 -16.98 3.11
C GLN A 76 -2.82 -16.84 3.19
N SER A 77 -2.31 -15.64 3.44
CA SER A 77 -0.88 -15.37 3.55
C SER A 77 -0.25 -16.08 4.75
N VAL A 78 -0.86 -15.94 5.94
CA VAL A 78 -0.35 -16.54 7.19
C VAL A 78 -0.39 -18.07 7.16
N ASN A 79 -1.42 -18.64 6.55
CA ASN A 79 -1.60 -20.10 6.52
C ASN A 79 -1.07 -20.76 5.25
N SER A 80 -0.46 -19.99 4.34
CA SER A 80 0.14 -20.55 3.13
C SER A 80 1.36 -21.39 3.49
N ASN A 81 1.34 -22.66 3.10
CA ASN A 81 2.47 -23.59 3.19
C ASN A 81 3.10 -23.88 1.82
N LYS A 82 2.82 -23.04 0.82
CA LYS A 82 3.28 -23.24 -0.56
C LYS A 82 4.77 -22.97 -0.73
N GLU A 83 5.35 -22.18 0.15
CA GLU A 83 6.73 -21.69 0.05
C GLU A 83 7.43 -21.84 1.41
N MET A 84 8.73 -22.15 1.36
CA MET A 84 9.60 -22.19 2.53
C MET A 84 10.75 -21.22 2.29
N THR A 85 10.87 -20.21 3.15
CA THR A 85 11.98 -19.25 3.10
C THR A 85 13.07 -19.67 4.08
N LEU A 86 14.26 -19.96 3.58
CA LEU A 86 15.44 -20.27 4.39
C LEU A 86 16.47 -19.16 4.25
N VAL A 87 16.88 -18.56 5.37
CA VAL A 87 18.01 -17.62 5.42
C VAL A 87 19.23 -18.37 5.96
N ILE A 88 20.26 -18.53 5.12
CA ILE A 88 21.50 -19.21 5.49
C ILE A 88 22.59 -18.16 5.72
N GLN A 89 23.01 -18.00 6.98
CA GLN A 89 24.18 -17.21 7.32
C GLN A 89 25.43 -18.11 7.32
N THR A 90 26.25 -18.01 6.28
CA THR A 90 27.45 -18.84 6.13
C THR A 90 28.58 -18.45 7.08
N THR A 91 28.60 -17.21 7.58
CA THR A 91 29.57 -16.69 8.55
C THR A 91 29.01 -15.51 9.34
N SER A 92 29.44 -15.34 10.60
CA SER A 92 29.20 -14.14 11.42
C SER A 92 30.41 -13.20 11.47
N GLY A 93 31.51 -13.54 10.79
CA GLY A 93 32.74 -12.75 10.73
C GLY A 93 32.64 -11.53 9.81
N CYS A 94 31.78 -10.57 10.14
CA CYS A 94 31.68 -9.30 9.43
C CYS A 94 32.84 -8.37 9.84
N ASN A 95 33.46 -7.69 8.87
CA ASN A 95 34.56 -6.74 9.11
C ASN A 95 34.09 -5.29 9.39
N PHE A 96 32.77 -5.07 9.48
CA PHE A 96 32.17 -3.80 9.87
C PHE A 96 31.72 -3.84 11.34
N ALA A 97 31.50 -2.66 11.93
CA ALA A 97 31.01 -2.49 13.30
C ALA A 97 29.80 -1.53 13.32
N CYS A 98 28.74 -1.90 12.58
CA CYS A 98 27.57 -1.05 12.42
C CYS A 98 26.81 -0.92 13.75
N PRO A 99 26.48 0.30 14.21
CA PRO A 99 25.88 0.51 15.54
C PRO A 99 24.45 -0.05 15.67
N TYR A 100 23.80 -0.38 14.56
CA TYR A 100 22.46 -0.97 14.49
C TYR A 100 22.48 -2.48 14.20
N CYS A 101 23.66 -3.07 14.06
CA CYS A 101 23.76 -4.50 13.76
C CYS A 101 23.51 -5.31 15.04
N TYR A 102 22.69 -6.35 14.93
CA TYR A 102 22.40 -7.26 16.04
C TYR A 102 23.54 -8.26 16.32
N GLN A 103 24.49 -8.40 15.39
CA GLN A 103 25.59 -9.35 15.49
C GLN A 103 26.68 -8.80 16.44
N SER A 104 27.30 -9.70 17.21
CA SER A 104 28.48 -9.32 17.99
C SER A 104 29.60 -8.87 17.05
N HIS A 105 30.24 -7.75 17.41
CA HIS A 105 31.39 -7.19 16.71
C HIS A 105 32.68 -7.33 17.52
N GLU A 106 32.72 -8.27 18.46
CA GLU A 106 33.94 -8.62 19.17
C GLU A 106 35.03 -8.97 18.13
N ARG A 107 36.13 -8.21 18.17
CA ARG A 107 37.28 -8.50 17.31
C ARG A 107 37.85 -9.84 17.76
N LEU A 108 37.69 -10.87 16.93
CA LEU A 108 38.43 -12.12 17.10
C LEU A 108 39.93 -11.78 17.06
N GLU A 109 40.63 -11.98 18.18
CA GLU A 109 42.09 -11.87 18.21
C GLU A 109 42.65 -12.88 17.19
N ARG A 110 43.38 -12.35 16.21
CA ARG A 110 44.04 -13.18 15.21
C ARG A 110 45.27 -13.81 15.85
N ILE A 111 45.21 -15.12 16.09
CA ILE A 111 46.34 -15.98 16.50
C ILE A 111 47.32 -16.09 15.33
#